data_AF-A0A3B0YA29-F1
#
_entry.id   AF-A0A3B0YA29-F1
#
_cell.length_a   1.000
_cell.length_b   1.000
_cell.length_c   1.000
_cell.angle_alpha   90.00
_cell.angle_beta   90.00
_cell.angle_gamma   90.00
#
_symmetry.space_group_name_H-M   'P 1'
#
loop_
_entity.id
_entity.type
_entity.pdbx_description
1 polymer ?
#
loop_
_entity_poly.entity_id
_entity_poly.type
_entity_poly.pdbx_seq_one_letter_code
_entity_poly.pdbx_strand_id
1 'polypeptide(L)' 'MKSKKPLPGVSRDKRIDAEGLKRLEQQLVAGRRISQAVLDQWVKRYGDSAKTIIEKYAQ' A
#
# COMPACT_ATOMS: atom_id res chain seq x y z
N MET A 1 -21.69 11.90 -7.17
CA MET A 1 -20.36 11.24 -7.18
C MET A 1 -19.38 12.13 -6.40
N LYS A 2 -18.90 11.71 -5.22
CA LYS A 2 -18.08 12.58 -4.34
C LYS A 2 -16.61 12.58 -4.79
N SER A 3 -16.23 13.56 -5.60
CA SER A 3 -14.83 13.88 -5.91
C SER A 3 -14.13 14.41 -4.65
N LYS A 4 -13.39 13.56 -3.92
CA LYS A 4 -12.57 13.99 -2.78
C LYS A 4 -11.46 14.92 -3.29
N LYS A 5 -11.63 16.23 -3.07
CA LYS A 5 -10.64 17.27 -3.40
C LYS A 5 -9.27 16.91 -2.80
N PRO A 6 -8.16 17.10 -3.54
CA PRO A 6 -6.82 16.95 -3.00
C PRO A 6 -6.57 17.90 -1.82
N LEU A 7 -6.02 17.38 -0.72
CA LEU A 7 -5.47 18.20 0.34
C LEU A 7 -4.21 18.90 -0.22
N PRO A 8 -4.14 20.24 -0.24
CA PRO A 8 -2.93 20.94 -0.65
C PRO A 8 -1.84 20.72 0.42
N GLY A 9 -0.66 20.26 0.00
CA GLY A 9 0.50 20.10 0.89
C GLY A 9 1.12 18.70 0.97
N VAL A 10 0.49 17.69 0.36
CA VAL A 10 1.11 16.37 0.16
C VAL A 10 1.56 16.24 -1.29
N SER A 11 2.89 16.23 -1.51
CA SER A 11 3.49 15.92 -2.81
C SER A 11 2.83 14.68 -3.41
N ARG A 12 2.57 14.68 -4.72
CA ARG A 12 1.85 13.60 -5.45
C ARG A 12 2.35 12.20 -5.08
N ASP A 13 3.66 12.03 -4.90
CA ASP A 13 4.29 10.80 -4.40
C ASP A 13 3.69 10.32 -3.08
N LYS A 14 3.71 11.15 -2.03
CA LYS A 14 3.18 10.78 -0.70
C LYS A 14 1.71 10.34 -0.73
N ARG A 15 0.93 10.84 -1.67
CA ARG A 15 -0.49 10.48 -1.82
C ARG A 15 -0.66 9.12 -2.51
N ILE A 16 0.14 8.87 -3.54
CA ILE A 16 0.17 7.58 -4.26
C ILE A 16 0.70 6.49 -3.32
N ASP A 17 1.69 6.80 -2.49
CA ASP A 17 2.18 5.95 -1.40
C ASP A 17 1.08 5.52 -0.43
N ALA A 18 0.34 6.48 0.12
CA ALA A 18 -0.71 6.19 1.09
C ALA A 18 -1.88 5.36 0.51
N GLU A 19 -2.31 5.64 -0.72
CA GLU A 19 -3.37 4.86 -1.38
C GLU A 19 -2.89 3.47 -1.79
N GLY A 20 -1.64 3.34 -2.23
CA GLY A 20 -1.01 2.06 -2.57
C GLY A 20 -0.93 1.15 -1.36
N LEU A 21 -0.34 1.63 -0.26
CA LEU A 21 -0.18 0.87 0.98
C LEU A 21 -1.54 0.40 1.54
N LYS A 22 -2.56 1.25 1.47
CA LYS A 22 -3.92 0.89 1.89
C LYS A 22 -4.52 -0.25 1.05
N ARG A 23 -4.24 -0.28 -0.26
CA ARG A 23 -4.67 -1.40 -1.12
C ARG A 23 -3.95 -2.69 -0.78
N LEU A 24 -2.64 -2.63 -0.53
CA LEU A 24 -1.86 -3.78 -0.09
C LEU A 24 -2.43 -4.37 1.21
N GLU A 25 -2.68 -3.51 2.20
CA GLU A 25 -3.29 -3.91 3.47
C GLU A 25 -4.64 -4.60 3.24
N GLN A 26 -5.54 -4.00 2.46
CA GLN A 26 -6.85 -4.60 2.18
C GLN A 26 -6.76 -5.95 1.47
N GLN A 27 -5.82 -6.12 0.56
CA GLN A 27 -5.64 -7.39 -0.15
C GLN A 27 -5.15 -8.50 0.78
N LEU A 28 -4.20 -8.20 1.66
CA LEU A 28 -3.66 -9.14 2.63
C LEU A 28 -4.67 -9.46 3.74
N VAL A 29 -5.38 -8.46 4.28
CA VAL A 29 -6.48 -8.66 5.24
C VAL A 29 -7.60 -9.53 4.64
N ALA A 30 -7.88 -9.39 3.35
CA ALA A 30 -8.86 -10.22 2.65
C ALA A 30 -8.38 -11.67 2.41
N GLY A 31 -7.19 -12.05 2.89
CA GLY A 31 -6.63 -13.39 2.72
C GLY A 31 -6.19 -13.70 1.30
N ARG A 32 -5.99 -12.69 0.44
CA ARG A 32 -5.46 -12.96 -0.91
C ARG A 32 -4.02 -13.40 -0.80
N ARG A 33 -3.73 -14.58 -1.34
CA ARG A 33 -2.33 -15.02 -1.57
C ARG A 33 -1.70 -14.14 -2.65
N ILE A 34 -0.87 -13.21 -2.21
CA ILE A 34 -0.01 -12.40 -3.06
C ILE A 34 1.33 -13.12 -3.19
N SER A 35 1.83 -13.28 -4.41
CA SER A 35 3.13 -13.91 -4.66
C SER A 35 4.28 -13.11 -4.04
N GLN A 36 5.31 -13.80 -3.58
CA GLN A 36 6.50 -13.17 -2.97
C GLN A 36 7.15 -12.11 -3.87
N ALA A 37 7.19 -12.33 -5.19
CA ALA A 37 7.72 -11.36 -6.15
C ALA A 37 6.93 -10.03 -6.17
N VAL A 38 5.61 -10.10 -5.98
CA VAL A 38 4.76 -8.91 -5.89
C VAL A 38 5.00 -8.20 -4.57
N LEU A 39 5.10 -8.94 -3.46
CA LEU A 39 5.44 -8.39 -2.15
C LEU A 39 6.79 -7.67 -2.15
N ASP A 40 7.79 -8.25 -2.81
CA ASP A 40 9.12 -7.64 -3.00
C ASP A 40 9.04 -6.33 -3.80
N GLN A 41 8.19 -6.28 -4.84
CA GLN A 41 7.92 -5.05 -5.59
C GLN A 41 7.27 -3.96 -4.70
N TRP A 42 6.38 -4.36 -3.79
CA TRP A 42 5.78 -3.43 -2.82
C TRP A 42 6.85 -2.88 -1.86
N VAL A 43 7.75 -3.72 -1.35
CA VAL A 43 8.86 -3.27 -0.49
C VAL A 43 9.82 -2.36 -1.26
N LYS A 44 10.14 -2.67 -2.52
CA LYS A 44 10.98 -1.78 -3.36
C LYS A 44 10.35 -0.41 -3.60
N ARG A 45 9.03 -0.35 -3.72
CA ARG A 45 8.30 0.87 -4.08
C ARG A 45 7.95 1.75 -2.88
N TYR A 46 7.55 1.15 -1.76
CA TYR A 46 7.04 1.86 -0.59
C TYR A 46 7.90 1.63 0.67
N GLY A 47 9.00 0.89 0.54
CA GLY A 47 9.99 0.68 1.59
C GLY A 47 9.45 -0.02 2.82
N ASP A 48 9.87 0.47 3.98
CA ASP A 48 9.57 -0.09 5.30
C ASP A 48 8.08 -0.13 5.62
N SER A 49 7.31 0.81 5.07
CA SER A 49 5.85 0.85 5.25
C SER A 49 5.16 -0.35 4.61
N ALA A 50 5.60 -0.78 3.42
CA ALA A 50 5.08 -2.01 2.81
C ALA A 50 5.52 -3.24 3.61
N LYS A 51 6.79 -3.29 4.03
CA LYS A 51 7.34 -4.40 4.82
C LYS A 51 6.51 -4.65 6.09
N THR A 52 6.19 -3.60 6.84
CA THR A 52 5.38 -3.67 8.07
C THR A 52 3.98 -4.26 7.81
N ILE A 53 3.32 -3.88 6.71
CA ILE A 53 1.99 -4.39 6.35
C ILE A 53 2.08 -5.88 5.98
N ILE A 54 3.11 -6.27 5.24
CA ILE A 54 3.33 -7.65 4.80
C ILE A 54 3.57 -8.55 6.02
N GLU A 55 4.46 -8.16 6.93
CA GLU A 55 4.72 -8.93 8.15
C GLU A 55 3.47 -9.10 9.02
N LYS A 56 2.59 -8.09 9.03
CA LYS A 56 1.38 -8.10 9.85
C LYS A 56 0.24 -8.95 9.26
N TYR A 57 0.14 -9.06 7.94
CA TYR A 57 -1.05 -9.62 7.27
C TYR A 57 -0.78 -10.74 6.26
N ALA A 58 0.47 -11.02 5.86
CA ALA A 58 0.80 -12.07 4.86
C ALA A 58 0.98 -13.48 5.46
N GLN A 59 0.36 -13.75 6.62
CA GLN A 59 0.40 -15.05 7.32
C GLN A 59 -0.30 -16.16 6.52
#